data_AF-A0A1J6KBJ0-F1
#
_entry.id   AF-A0A1J6KBJ0-F1
#
_cell.length_a   1.000
_cell.length_b   1.000
_cell.length_c   1.000
_cell.angle_alpha   90.00
_cell.angle_beta   90.00
_cell.angle_gamma   90.00
#
_symmetry.space_group_name_H-M   'P 1'
#
loop_
_entity.id
_entity.type
_entity.pdbx_description
1 polymer ?
#
loop_
_entity_poly.entity_id
_entity_poly.type
_entity_poly.pdbx_seq_one_letter_code
_entity_poly.pdbx_strand_id
1 'polypeptide(L)'
;MGELRSSSFASYYSTSVSTLASLLYTTIYSFLLFANVNGFHPVIHHTLNNITGRSRTLIYVNEFGAKGDGVTDDTKSFQDVWKIACSSPLRPQIVIPSGYSFLVRPIDFLGPCRSKVSLS
;
A
#
# COMPACT_ATOMS: atom_id res chain seq x y z
N MET A 1 -59.31 21.92 -1.87
CA MET A 1 -58.11 21.68 -1.05
C MET A 1 -57.37 20.46 -1.61
N GLY A 2 -56.11 20.63 -2.04
CA GLY A 2 -55.09 19.57 -2.19
C GLY A 2 -55.07 18.80 -3.52
N GLU A 3 -54.05 19.03 -4.36
CA GLU A 3 -53.51 18.10 -5.40
C GLU A 3 -52.28 18.69 -6.17
N LEU A 4 -51.40 19.49 -5.53
CA LEU A 4 -50.18 20.05 -6.19
C LEU A 4 -48.88 19.89 -5.39
N ARG A 5 -48.81 18.96 -4.42
CA ARG A 5 -47.65 18.76 -3.53
C ARG A 5 -47.02 17.35 -3.56
N SER A 6 -47.49 16.47 -4.45
CA SER A 6 -47.06 15.05 -4.46
C SER A 6 -45.89 14.78 -5.41
N SER A 7 -45.85 15.41 -6.59
CA SER A 7 -44.83 15.16 -7.63
C SER A 7 -43.46 15.73 -7.29
N SER A 8 -43.39 16.94 -6.72
CA SER A 8 -42.14 17.58 -6.32
C SER A 8 -41.49 16.91 -5.11
N PHE A 9 -42.26 16.32 -4.21
CA PHE A 9 -41.75 15.59 -3.05
C PHE A 9 -41.21 14.21 -3.44
N ALA A 10 -41.88 13.51 -4.36
CA ALA A 10 -41.40 12.24 -4.91
C ALA A 10 -40.13 12.42 -5.75
N SER A 11 -40.06 13.49 -6.56
CA SER A 11 -38.85 13.83 -7.31
C SER A 11 -37.71 14.28 -6.40
N TYR A 12 -37.98 15.12 -5.38
CA TYR A 12 -36.98 15.53 -4.39
C TYR A 12 -36.47 14.34 -3.57
N TYR A 13 -37.36 13.43 -3.17
CA TYR A 13 -37.02 12.18 -2.50
C TYR A 13 -36.20 11.26 -3.43
N SER A 14 -36.56 11.16 -4.70
CA SER A 14 -35.87 10.36 -5.72
C SER A 14 -34.47 10.89 -6.05
N THR A 15 -34.31 12.21 -6.22
CA THR A 15 -32.99 12.85 -6.38
C THR A 15 -32.15 12.75 -5.11
N SER A 16 -32.77 12.84 -3.93
CA SER A 16 -32.05 12.68 -2.65
C SER A 16 -31.56 11.25 -2.43
N VAL A 17 -32.36 10.24 -2.80
CA VAL A 17 -31.97 8.82 -2.70
C VAL A 17 -30.85 8.48 -3.69
N SER A 18 -30.89 9.02 -4.91
CA SER A 18 -29.85 8.78 -5.91
C SER A 18 -28.52 9.48 -5.61
N THR A 19 -28.55 10.70 -5.04
CA THR A 19 -27.32 11.36 -4.56
C THR A 19 -26.72 10.65 -3.36
N LEU A 20 -27.54 10.22 -2.40
CA LEU A 20 -27.07 9.41 -1.27
C LEU A 20 -26.49 8.07 -1.74
N ALA A 21 -27.14 7.38 -2.69
CA ALA A 21 -26.62 6.15 -3.27
C ALA A 21 -25.29 6.36 -4.01
N SER A 22 -25.16 7.46 -4.75
CA SER A 22 -23.91 7.82 -5.42
C SER A 22 -22.80 8.16 -4.42
N LEU A 23 -23.11 8.92 -3.36
CA LEU A 23 -22.16 9.21 -2.29
C LEU A 23 -21.73 7.93 -1.58
N LEU A 24 -22.66 7.06 -1.19
CA LEU A 24 -22.37 5.76 -0.61
C LEU A 24 -21.52 4.90 -1.55
N TYR A 25 -21.83 4.88 -2.85
CA TYR A 25 -21.05 4.15 -3.83
C TYR A 25 -19.61 4.69 -3.93
N THR A 26 -19.43 6.00 -3.98
CA THR A 26 -18.09 6.62 -4.04
C THR A 26 -17.31 6.45 -2.73
N THR A 27 -17.96 6.50 -1.57
CA THR A 27 -17.30 6.25 -0.27
C THR A 27 -16.95 4.79 -0.10
N ILE A 28 -17.84 3.86 -0.49
CA ILE A 28 -17.55 2.42 -0.53
C ILE A 28 -16.43 2.15 -1.52
N TYR A 29 -16.46 2.70 -2.74
CA TYR A 29 -15.41 2.50 -3.73
C TYR A 29 -14.06 3.05 -3.25
N SER A 30 -14.06 4.25 -2.66
CA SER A 30 -12.86 4.83 -2.06
C SER A 30 -12.36 3.97 -0.89
N PHE A 31 -13.25 3.54 0.00
CA PHE A 31 -12.91 2.65 1.12
C PHE A 31 -12.41 1.28 0.64
N LEU A 32 -12.95 0.74 -0.44
CA LEU A 32 -12.47 -0.50 -1.06
C LEU A 32 -11.10 -0.30 -1.72
N LEU A 33 -10.84 0.86 -2.33
CA LEU A 33 -9.49 1.23 -2.79
C LEU A 33 -8.50 1.32 -1.62
N PHE A 34 -8.92 1.85 -0.46
CA PHE A 34 -8.11 1.91 0.76
C PHE A 34 -7.97 0.55 1.48
N ALA A 35 -8.99 -0.31 1.43
CA ALA A 35 -8.98 -1.63 2.04
C ALA A 35 -8.16 -2.63 1.21
N ASN A 36 -8.06 -2.42 -0.10
CA ASN A 36 -7.19 -3.22 -0.99
C ASN A 36 -5.69 -2.87 -0.86
N VAL A 37 -5.28 -2.17 0.20
CA VAL A 37 -3.87 -1.89 0.52
C VAL A 37 -3.39 -2.64 1.77
N ASN A 38 -4.26 -3.40 2.44
CA ASN A 38 -3.91 -4.11 3.68
C ASN A 38 -4.43 -5.54 3.67
N GLY A 39 -3.56 -6.49 3.39
CA GLY A 39 -3.78 -7.87 3.84
C GLY A 39 -3.87 -8.87 2.71
N PHE A 40 -2.72 -9.24 2.18
CA PHE A 40 -2.21 -10.60 2.28
C PHE A 40 -0.70 -10.48 2.07
N HIS A 41 0.09 -10.48 3.15
CA HIS A 41 1.51 -10.82 3.03
C HIS A 41 1.64 -12.28 3.46
N PRO A 42 1.40 -13.26 2.58
CA PRO A 42 2.03 -14.53 2.81
C PRO A 42 3.53 -14.22 2.69
N VAL A 43 4.27 -14.31 3.79
CA VAL A 43 5.75 -14.37 3.76
C VAL A 43 6.09 -15.70 3.09
N ILE A 44 5.81 -15.81 1.80
CA ILE A 44 6.42 -16.81 0.96
C ILE A 44 7.80 -16.21 0.75
N HIS A 45 8.73 -16.66 1.58
CA HIS A 45 10.11 -16.85 1.17
C HIS A 45 10.06 -17.31 -0.29
N HIS A 46 10.24 -16.39 -1.25
CA HIS A 46 10.49 -16.70 -2.65
C HIS A 46 11.89 -17.32 -2.70
N THR A 47 11.96 -18.52 -2.15
CA THR A 47 13.06 -19.45 -2.25
C THR A 47 12.97 -20.06 -3.64
N LEU A 48 14.14 -20.37 -4.21
CA LEU A 48 14.42 -20.92 -5.54
C LEU A 48 14.64 -19.83 -6.60
N ASN A 49 15.87 -19.49 -7.05
CA ASN A 49 17.00 -20.36 -7.37
C ASN A 49 18.36 -19.67 -7.18
N ASN A 50 19.21 -20.24 -6.31
CA ASN A 50 20.59 -20.57 -6.68
C ASN A 50 21.15 -21.57 -5.65
N ILE A 51 20.89 -22.85 -5.93
CA ILE A 51 21.63 -23.97 -5.37
C ILE A 51 23.08 -23.74 -5.81
N THR A 52 23.96 -23.43 -4.85
CA THR A 52 25.36 -22.99 -4.99
C THR A 52 25.60 -21.49 -5.26
N GLY A 53 25.75 -20.71 -4.17
CA GLY A 53 26.29 -19.34 -4.20
C GLY A 53 25.44 -18.29 -3.48
N ARG A 54 25.86 -17.87 -2.27
CA ARG A 54 25.37 -16.71 -1.50
C ARG A 54 23.84 -16.47 -1.59
N SER A 55 23.06 -17.18 -0.77
CA SER A 55 21.62 -16.90 -0.61
C SER A 55 21.40 -15.43 -0.21
N ARG A 56 20.71 -14.68 -1.07
CA ARG A 56 20.26 -13.30 -0.83
C ARG A 56 18.75 -13.33 -0.63
N THR A 57 18.27 -12.52 0.30
CA THR A 57 16.83 -12.32 0.50
C THR A 57 16.43 -11.02 -0.18
N LEU A 58 15.65 -11.10 -1.26
CA LEU A 58 15.11 -9.92 -1.93
C LEU A 58 13.90 -9.42 -1.13
N ILE A 59 13.83 -8.11 -0.90
CA ILE A 59 12.72 -7.46 -0.17
C ILE A 59 12.30 -6.25 -0.99
N TYR A 60 11.13 -6.31 -1.61
CA TYR A 60 10.66 -5.25 -2.48
C TYR A 60 9.86 -4.21 -1.70
N VAL A 61 10.14 -2.91 -1.88
CA VAL A 61 9.47 -1.86 -1.08
C VAL A 61 7.96 -1.76 -1.32
N ASN A 62 7.48 -2.12 -2.51
CA ASN A 62 6.05 -2.12 -2.87
C ASN A 62 5.27 -3.26 -2.21
N GLU A 63 5.92 -4.37 -1.83
CA GLU A 63 5.30 -5.44 -1.02
C GLU A 63 4.96 -4.97 0.40
N PHE A 64 5.56 -3.84 0.83
CA PHE A 64 5.34 -3.20 2.12
C PHE A 64 4.48 -1.93 2.01
N GLY A 65 3.69 -1.83 0.94
CA GLY A 65 2.71 -0.75 0.76
C GLY A 65 3.29 0.55 0.21
N ALA A 66 4.56 0.57 -0.22
CA ALA A 66 5.09 1.74 -0.92
C ALA A 66 4.38 1.89 -2.27
N LYS A 67 3.75 3.05 -2.48
CA LYS A 67 2.90 3.29 -3.66
C LYS A 67 3.72 3.71 -4.87
N GLY A 68 4.77 4.49 -4.67
CA GLY A 68 5.70 4.87 -5.74
C GLY A 68 5.07 5.75 -6.83
N ASP A 69 4.10 6.60 -6.46
CA ASP A 69 3.41 7.54 -7.36
C ASP A 69 4.02 8.96 -7.36
N GLY A 70 5.10 9.18 -6.60
CA GLY A 70 5.83 10.44 -6.49
C GLY A 70 5.17 11.48 -5.59
N VAL A 71 4.00 11.18 -5.03
CA VAL A 71 3.17 12.12 -4.26
C VAL A 71 2.84 11.58 -2.87
N THR A 72 2.55 10.28 -2.78
CA THR A 72 2.24 9.59 -1.54
C THR A 72 3.52 9.41 -0.73
N ASP A 73 3.46 9.73 0.56
CA ASP A 73 4.58 9.59 1.48
C ASP A 73 4.82 8.10 1.81
N ASP A 74 5.86 7.53 1.20
CA ASP A 74 6.22 6.12 1.31
C ASP A 74 7.23 5.87 2.45
N THR A 75 7.53 6.87 3.28
CA THR A 75 8.55 6.80 4.35
C THR A 75 8.34 5.61 5.27
N LYS A 76 7.09 5.33 5.64
CA LYS A 76 6.74 4.24 6.56
C LYS A 76 7.11 2.87 5.98
N SER A 77 6.84 2.64 4.70
CA SER A 77 7.18 1.40 4.02
C SER A 77 8.69 1.18 3.97
N PHE A 78 9.48 2.22 3.69
CA PHE A 78 10.95 2.14 3.71
C PHE A 78 11.50 1.85 5.12
N GLN A 79 10.90 2.42 6.17
CA GLN A 79 11.29 2.11 7.56
C GLN A 79 11.01 0.65 7.93
N ASP A 80 9.86 0.13 7.51
CA ASP A 80 9.46 -1.24 7.84
C ASP A 80 10.30 -2.26 7.07
N VAL A 81 10.56 -2.00 5.79
CA VAL A 81 11.50 -2.78 4.97
C VAL A 81 12.90 -2.80 5.59
N TRP A 82 13.41 -1.66 6.07
CA TRP A 82 14.71 -1.60 6.74
C TRP A 82 14.74 -2.48 8.01
N LYS A 83 13.70 -2.44 8.85
CA LYS A 83 13.64 -3.28 10.06
C LYS A 83 13.66 -4.77 9.73
N ILE A 84 12.90 -5.18 8.73
CA ILE A 84 12.90 -6.58 8.27
C ILE A 84 14.26 -6.98 7.69
N ALA A 85 14.84 -6.14 6.83
CA ALA A 85 16.18 -6.39 6.29
C ALA A 85 17.22 -6.50 7.42
N CYS A 86 17.28 -5.52 8.32
CA CYS A 86 18.27 -5.45 9.39
C CYS A 86 18.17 -6.64 10.38
N SER A 87 16.97 -7.19 10.57
CA SER A 87 16.74 -8.39 11.39
C SER A 87 16.98 -9.72 10.67
N SER A 88 17.26 -9.71 9.36
CA SER A 88 17.48 -10.92 8.57
C SER A 88 18.84 -11.57 8.86
N PRO A 89 18.88 -12.88 9.16
CA PRO A 89 20.13 -13.61 9.32
C PRO A 89 20.83 -13.88 7.98
N LEU A 90 20.09 -13.84 6.87
CA LEU A 90 20.62 -13.92 5.51
C LEU A 90 20.94 -12.53 4.99
N ARG A 91 21.71 -12.40 3.91
CA ARG A 91 22.10 -11.09 3.35
C ARG A 91 20.92 -10.48 2.59
N PRO A 92 20.19 -9.49 3.15
CA PRO A 92 19.04 -8.94 2.47
C PRO A 92 19.46 -7.91 1.42
N GLN A 93 18.65 -7.83 0.38
CA GLN A 93 18.72 -6.81 -0.66
C GLN A 93 17.34 -6.16 -0.74
N ILE A 94 17.27 -4.91 -0.29
CA ILE A 94 16.10 -4.06 -0.47
C ILE A 94 16.08 -3.63 -1.93
N VAL A 95 14.99 -3.91 -2.62
CA VAL A 95 14.82 -3.63 -4.05
C VAL A 95 13.86 -2.48 -4.23
N ILE A 96 14.30 -1.45 -4.95
CA ILE A 96 13.48 -0.33 -5.41
C ILE A 96 13.11 -0.59 -6.88
N PRO A 97 11.84 -0.94 -7.19
CA PRO A 97 11.45 -1.24 -8.57
C PRO A 97 11.63 -0.03 -9.50
N SER A 98 12.15 -0.28 -10.70
CA SER A 98 12.20 0.72 -11.76
C SER A 98 10.78 1.11 -12.23
N GLY A 99 10.61 2.36 -12.65
CA GLY A 99 9.32 2.87 -13.15
C GLY A 99 8.40 3.45 -12.08
N TYR A 100 8.83 3.45 -10.83
CA TYR A 100 8.14 4.08 -9.70
C TYR A 100 8.91 5.32 -9.23
N SER A 101 8.19 6.26 -8.62
CA SER A 101 8.76 7.45 -7.98
C SER A 101 8.37 7.44 -6.50
N PHE A 102 9.33 7.30 -5.59
CA PHE A 102 9.03 7.20 -4.17
C PHE A 102 9.30 8.54 -3.48
N LEU A 103 8.29 9.10 -2.81
CA LEU A 103 8.48 10.25 -1.92
C LEU A 103 8.85 9.74 -0.54
N VAL A 104 10.09 9.97 -0.13
CA VAL A 104 10.64 9.47 1.14
C VAL A 104 11.25 10.63 1.90
N ARG A 105 10.79 10.83 3.14
CA ARG A 105 11.40 11.77 4.09
C ARG A 105 12.72 11.21 4.62
N PRO A 106 13.55 12.03 5.28
CA PRO A 106 14.74 11.52 5.95
C PRO A 106 14.41 10.34 6.88
N ILE A 107 15.13 9.23 6.72
CA ILE A 107 15.02 8.02 7.55
C ILE A 107 16.38 7.70 8.12
N ASP A 108 16.41 7.43 9.42
CA ASP A 108 17.58 6.91 10.11
C ASP A 108 17.67 5.38 9.95
N PHE A 109 18.53 4.94 9.05
CA PHE A 109 18.86 3.52 8.84
C PHE A 109 19.83 3.01 9.91
N LEU A 110 19.35 2.93 11.15
CA LEU A 110 20.16 2.56 12.32
C LEU A 110 19.95 1.10 12.75
N GLY A 111 20.93 0.58 13.49
CA GLY A 111 20.81 -0.63 14.29
C GLY A 111 22.18 -1.22 14.66
N PRO A 112 22.19 -2.28 15.49
CA PRO A 112 22.95 -3.47 15.18
C PRO A 112 22.12 -4.35 14.21
N CYS A 113 22.58 -4.48 12.95
CA CYS A 113 21.97 -5.42 12.00
C CYS A 113 22.63 -6.80 12.08
N ARG A 114 21.85 -7.86 11.87
CA ARG A 114 22.33 -9.25 11.96
C ARG A 114 23.18 -9.65 10.76
N SER A 115 23.07 -8.93 9.65
CA SER A 115 23.84 -9.15 8.43
C SER A 115 24.00 -7.85 7.65
N LYS A 116 24.82 -7.87 6.59
CA LYS A 116 24.99 -6.71 5.70
C LYS A 116 23.74 -6.52 4.84
N VAL A 117 23.05 -5.40 5.06
CA VAL A 117 21.94 -4.95 4.21
C VAL A 117 22.48 -4.26 2.96
N SER A 118 21.86 -4.56 1.81
CA SER A 118 22.12 -3.86 0.54
C SER A 118 20.84 -3.22 0.04
N LEU A 119 20.98 -2.08 -0.64
CA LEU A 119 19.89 -1.36 -1.32
C LEU A 119 20.24 -1.31 -2.80
N SER A 120 19.30 -1.63 -3.67
CA SER A 120 19.50 -1.65 -5.14
C SER A 120 18.27 -1.21 -5.89
#